data_AF-A0A433SY84-F1
#
_entry.id   AF-A0A433SY84-F1
#
_cell.length_a   1.000
_cell.length_b   1.000
_cell.length_c   1.000
_cell.angle_alpha   90.00
_cell.angle_beta   90.00
_cell.angle_gamma   90.00
#
_symmetry.space_group_name_H-M   'P 1'
#
loop_
_entity.id
_entity.type
_entity.pdbx_description
1 polymer ?
#
loop_
_entity_poly.entity_id
_entity_poly.type
_entity_poly.pdbx_seq_one_letter_code
_entity_poly.pdbx_strand_id
1 'polypeptide(L)'
;MRIHLRHTLLVCTSAVCVTLVLLYSHVHPDITITMPSGLRRAYLGFLRPRSASLDMASLEKLFKQRRENARIECKKHPVVSPGLNDHITTNMFYDNNTNSLYCAVPKIGSSLWKRLFLIAHSNKTKDPLSMSGLQIHMNYDLLDLSFVLIPEEVRPEVAKGAFTFMFARNPFHRIFSAYCDKLFMLAYETSRIISYVRYIIENTVDLAINGTTKSFVYTGPELNLSFADALAHAAKSEDPHFVRISNQCNPCDIDFHVLGRMESMDTDSRYVLAKLNRSHIMENKMETDAFKMSRDQSTIRELVQRSFKVMKGEFDEMSKFKALVRTWKVFHIRGIISDEIPYPISISETKQVNASSFIELGIRAMNNSGSPAKRYAQREKYYHLAFRSVPLSVIKSFSRSVLRDCSLFGYDCYPKEIYSGRRDGDEEDNLFSNDKYLYKGLL
;
A
#
# COMPACT_ATOMS: atom_id res chain seq x y z
N MET A 1 57.02 -6.38 -2.89
CA MET A 1 56.60 -6.67 -4.29
C MET A 1 56.37 -8.15 -4.60
N ARG A 2 57.22 -9.11 -4.16
CA ARG A 2 57.06 -10.55 -4.45
C ARG A 2 55.87 -11.26 -3.76
N ILE A 3 55.39 -10.77 -2.62
CA ILE A 3 54.27 -11.39 -1.87
C ILE A 3 52.91 -11.03 -2.48
N HIS A 4 52.73 -9.78 -2.94
CA HIS A 4 51.50 -9.37 -3.64
C HIS A 4 51.32 -10.08 -4.98
N LEU A 5 52.40 -10.29 -5.75
CA LEU A 5 52.32 -10.99 -7.03
C LEU A 5 51.89 -12.46 -6.86
N ARG A 6 52.35 -13.14 -5.79
CA ARG A 6 51.94 -14.52 -5.46
C ARG A 6 50.47 -14.63 -5.06
N HIS A 7 49.96 -13.68 -4.28
CA HIS A 7 48.53 -13.66 -3.90
C HIS A 7 47.62 -13.36 -5.10
N THR A 8 47.99 -12.41 -5.97
CA THR A 8 47.21 -12.11 -7.18
C THR A 8 47.26 -13.26 -8.18
N LEU A 9 48.40 -13.94 -8.36
CA LEU A 9 48.48 -15.15 -9.19
C LEU A 9 47.61 -16.28 -8.63
N LEU A 10 47.61 -16.52 -7.32
CA LEU A 10 46.80 -17.58 -6.68
C LEU A 10 45.28 -17.33 -6.82
N VAL A 11 44.87 -16.05 -6.71
CA VAL A 11 43.47 -15.65 -6.89
C VAL A 11 43.04 -15.74 -8.36
N CYS A 12 43.91 -15.36 -9.30
CA CYS A 12 43.60 -15.51 -10.73
C CYS A 12 43.55 -16.99 -11.18
N THR A 13 44.46 -17.84 -10.70
CA THR A 13 44.44 -19.27 -11.05
C THR A 13 43.22 -20.00 -10.47
N SER A 14 42.79 -19.64 -9.25
CA SER A 14 41.56 -20.20 -8.67
C SER A 14 40.28 -19.76 -9.38
N ALA A 15 40.18 -18.50 -9.81
CA ALA A 15 39.02 -18.01 -10.56
C ALA A 15 38.90 -18.69 -11.95
N VAL A 16 40.02 -18.82 -12.68
CA VAL A 16 40.05 -19.49 -13.99
C VAL A 16 39.71 -20.98 -13.86
N CYS A 17 40.25 -21.67 -12.85
CA CYS A 17 39.90 -23.07 -12.58
C CYS A 17 38.40 -23.24 -12.25
N VAL A 18 37.81 -22.33 -11.47
CA VAL A 18 36.37 -22.39 -11.15
C VAL A 18 35.51 -22.16 -12.40
N THR A 19 35.87 -21.21 -13.27
CA THR A 19 35.14 -20.95 -14.51
C THR A 19 35.25 -22.14 -15.48
N LEU A 20 36.43 -22.75 -15.61
CA LEU A 20 36.63 -23.94 -16.44
C LEU A 20 35.85 -25.15 -15.92
N VAL A 21 35.82 -25.36 -14.60
CA VAL A 21 35.02 -26.42 -13.95
C VAL A 21 33.53 -26.22 -14.22
N LEU A 22 33.03 -24.98 -14.16
CA LEU A 22 31.63 -24.67 -14.42
C LEU A 22 31.25 -24.81 -15.90
N LEU A 23 32.12 -24.37 -16.83
CA LEU A 23 31.93 -24.58 -18.27
C LEU A 23 31.93 -26.08 -18.60
N TYR A 24 32.83 -26.84 -17.99
CA TYR A 24 32.93 -28.28 -18.17
C TYR A 24 31.68 -29.01 -17.63
N SER A 25 31.18 -28.64 -16.45
CA SER A 25 29.91 -29.18 -15.92
C SER A 25 28.68 -28.80 -16.74
N HIS A 26 28.71 -27.67 -17.45
CA HIS A 26 27.59 -27.27 -18.32
C HIS A 26 27.60 -28.04 -19.65
N VAL A 27 28.78 -28.44 -20.13
CA VAL A 27 28.96 -29.26 -21.33
C VAL A 27 28.76 -30.76 -21.04
N HIS A 28 28.97 -31.19 -19.79
CA HIS A 28 28.82 -32.60 -19.35
C HIS A 28 27.91 -32.73 -18.11
N PRO A 29 26.57 -32.73 -18.31
CA PRO A 29 25.60 -32.75 -17.22
C PRO A 29 25.58 -34.06 -16.39
N ASP A 30 26.21 -35.12 -16.89
CA ASP A 30 26.25 -36.44 -16.22
C ASP A 30 27.37 -36.55 -15.15
N ILE A 31 28.19 -35.50 -14.97
CA ILE A 31 29.32 -35.49 -14.04
C ILE A 31 29.02 -34.56 -12.85
N THR A 32 28.85 -35.16 -11.67
CA THR A 32 28.62 -34.41 -10.42
C THR A 32 29.93 -33.98 -9.78
N ILE A 33 30.31 -32.69 -9.90
CA ILE A 33 31.50 -32.14 -9.23
C ILE A 33 31.11 -31.58 -7.86
N THR A 34 31.55 -32.23 -6.78
CA THR A 34 31.33 -31.76 -5.40
C THR A 34 32.28 -30.62 -5.05
N MET A 35 31.75 -29.38 -4.99
CA MET A 35 32.49 -28.20 -4.54
C MET A 35 32.59 -28.11 -3.01
N PRO A 36 33.75 -27.76 -2.43
CA PRO A 36 33.89 -27.45 -1.01
C PRO A 36 32.95 -26.31 -0.58
N SER A 37 32.33 -26.44 0.59
CA SER A 37 31.33 -25.50 1.12
C SER A 37 31.82 -24.04 1.18
N GLY A 38 33.12 -23.82 1.41
CA GLY A 38 33.75 -22.50 1.42
C GLY A 38 33.76 -21.80 0.05
N LEU A 39 34.09 -22.54 -1.02
CA LEU A 39 34.11 -22.02 -2.40
C LEU A 39 32.70 -21.74 -2.91
N ARG A 40 31.73 -22.60 -2.57
CA ARG A 40 30.31 -22.38 -2.88
C ARG A 40 29.77 -21.11 -2.20
N ARG A 41 30.16 -20.85 -0.95
CA ARG A 41 29.75 -19.65 -0.20
C ARG A 41 30.39 -18.38 -0.78
N ALA A 42 31.66 -18.44 -1.20
CA ALA A 42 32.34 -17.33 -1.87
C ALA A 42 31.73 -17.02 -3.26
N TYR A 43 31.43 -18.05 -4.05
CA TYR A 43 30.77 -17.92 -5.36
C TYR A 43 29.34 -17.35 -5.24
N LEU A 44 28.53 -17.85 -4.30
CA LEU A 44 27.19 -17.28 -4.02
C LEU A 44 27.26 -15.84 -3.49
N GLY A 45 28.36 -15.47 -2.81
CA GLY A 45 28.63 -14.09 -2.41
C GLY A 45 29.01 -13.19 -3.59
N PHE A 46 29.71 -13.73 -4.60
CA PHE A 46 30.16 -13.01 -5.79
C PHE A 46 29.07 -12.89 -6.87
N LEU A 47 28.20 -13.90 -6.99
CA LEU A 47 27.02 -13.89 -7.87
C LEU A 47 25.79 -13.23 -7.27
N ARG A 48 25.83 -12.79 -6.00
CA ARG A 48 24.80 -11.90 -5.50
C ARG A 48 24.81 -10.68 -6.42
N PRO A 49 23.70 -10.33 -7.10
CA PRO A 49 23.64 -9.04 -7.75
C PRO A 49 23.92 -8.01 -6.67
N ARG A 50 25.03 -7.28 -6.79
CA ARG A 50 25.18 -5.99 -6.11
C ARG A 50 23.90 -5.26 -6.46
N SER A 51 23.06 -4.97 -5.46
CA SER A 51 21.89 -4.10 -5.65
C SER A 51 22.35 -2.95 -6.53
N ALA A 52 21.71 -2.74 -7.69
CA ALA A 52 22.10 -1.69 -8.60
C ALA A 52 22.31 -0.41 -7.77
N SER A 53 23.54 0.11 -7.77
CA SER A 53 23.89 1.26 -6.94
C SER A 53 22.92 2.38 -7.26
N LEU A 54 22.22 2.88 -6.24
CA LEU A 54 21.19 3.89 -6.41
C LEU A 54 21.80 5.13 -7.08
N ASP A 55 21.32 5.48 -8.28
CA ASP A 55 21.78 6.68 -8.99
C ASP A 55 21.15 7.92 -8.35
N MET A 56 21.85 8.44 -7.35
CA MET A 56 21.42 9.62 -6.60
C MET A 56 21.31 10.88 -7.47
N ALA A 57 22.12 11.01 -8.52
CA ALA A 57 22.09 12.18 -9.39
C ALA A 57 20.83 12.18 -10.28
N SER A 58 20.51 11.03 -10.87
CA SER A 58 19.27 10.87 -11.64
C SER A 58 18.02 11.06 -10.77
N LEU A 59 18.03 10.54 -9.54
CA LEU A 59 16.91 10.71 -8.59
C LEU A 59 16.76 12.15 -8.12
N GLU A 60 17.85 12.89 -7.86
CA GLU A 60 17.77 14.32 -7.53
C GLU A 60 17.16 15.11 -8.69
N LYS A 61 17.54 14.80 -9.94
CA LYS A 61 16.92 15.40 -11.14
C LYS A 61 15.43 15.09 -11.23
N LEU A 62 15.04 13.85 -10.96
CA LEU A 62 13.64 13.42 -10.95
C LEU A 62 12.83 14.17 -9.88
N PHE A 63 13.31 14.27 -8.65
CA PHE A 63 12.59 14.98 -7.59
C PHE A 63 12.55 16.48 -7.85
N LYS A 64 13.60 17.07 -8.43
CA LYS A 64 13.57 18.46 -8.91
C LYS A 64 12.45 18.68 -9.93
N GLN A 65 12.30 17.77 -10.91
CA GLN A 65 11.23 17.83 -11.90
C GLN A 65 9.83 17.73 -11.25
N ARG A 66 9.64 16.80 -10.32
CA ARG A 66 8.35 16.64 -9.61
C ARG A 66 7.98 17.87 -8.78
N ARG A 67 8.96 18.46 -8.07
CA ARG A 67 8.77 19.71 -7.32
C ARG A 67 8.40 20.86 -8.24
N GLU A 68 9.09 20.99 -9.38
CA GLU A 68 8.81 22.06 -10.33
C GLU A 68 7.40 21.93 -10.94
N ASN A 69 6.97 20.71 -11.27
CA ASN A 69 5.59 20.45 -11.70
C ASN A 69 4.58 20.93 -10.65
N ALA A 70 4.77 20.53 -9.38
CA ALA A 70 3.88 20.96 -8.31
C ALA A 70 3.84 22.49 -8.18
N ARG A 71 4.99 23.17 -8.23
CA ARG A 71 5.09 24.64 -8.17
C ARG A 71 4.36 25.33 -9.34
N ILE A 72 4.49 24.80 -10.56
CA ILE A 72 3.78 25.31 -11.73
C ILE A 72 2.27 25.18 -11.52
N GLU A 73 1.79 24.02 -11.09
CA GLU A 73 0.36 23.77 -10.86
C GLU A 73 -0.20 24.60 -9.70
N CYS A 74 0.58 24.81 -8.63
CA CYS A 74 0.22 25.71 -7.53
C CYS A 74 0.05 27.17 -8.00
N LYS A 75 0.87 27.65 -8.93
CA LYS A 75 0.75 29.00 -9.51
C LYS A 75 -0.47 29.16 -10.41
N LYS A 76 -0.87 28.10 -11.14
CA LYS A 76 -2.06 28.11 -12.01
C LYS A 76 -3.36 28.17 -11.23
N HIS A 77 -3.37 27.56 -10.04
CA HIS A 77 -4.54 27.49 -9.17
C HIS A 77 -4.18 28.03 -7.79
N PRO A 78 -3.99 29.36 -7.65
CA PRO A 78 -3.66 29.96 -6.37
C PRO A 78 -4.82 29.71 -5.42
N VAL A 79 -4.59 28.85 -4.43
CA VAL A 79 -5.50 28.67 -3.31
C VAL A 79 -5.20 29.77 -2.30
N VAL A 80 -6.23 30.42 -1.77
CA VAL A 80 -6.08 31.26 -0.58
C VAL A 80 -5.65 30.33 0.55
N SER A 81 -4.34 30.26 0.80
CA SER A 81 -3.77 29.39 1.82
C SER A 81 -4.08 30.00 3.19
N PRO A 82 -4.77 29.28 4.10
CA PRO A 82 -4.90 29.71 5.48
C PRO A 82 -3.58 29.53 6.28
N GLY A 83 -2.47 29.16 5.64
CA GLY A 83 -1.22 28.77 6.30
C GLY A 83 -1.18 27.26 6.62
N LEU A 84 -0.24 26.84 7.47
CA LEU A 84 -0.18 25.49 8.04
C LEU A 84 -1.39 25.26 8.96
N ASN A 85 -2.56 25.01 8.38
CA ASN A 85 -3.79 24.74 9.12
C ASN A 85 -3.69 23.41 9.91
N ASP A 86 -4.46 23.28 10.99
CA ASP A 86 -4.52 22.12 11.90
C ASP A 86 -4.76 20.77 11.18
N HIS A 87 -5.49 20.78 10.05
CA HIS A 87 -5.70 19.56 9.26
C HIS A 87 -4.44 19.05 8.55
N ILE A 88 -3.49 19.93 8.24
CA ILE A 88 -2.21 19.56 7.62
C ILE A 88 -1.25 19.06 8.70
N THR A 89 -1.17 19.76 9.84
CA THR A 89 -0.25 19.41 10.94
C THR A 89 -0.57 18.06 11.58
N THR A 90 -1.85 17.68 11.67
CA THR A 90 -2.29 16.36 12.20
C THR A 90 -1.81 15.16 11.39
N ASN A 91 -1.41 15.34 10.13
CA ASN A 91 -0.88 14.26 9.29
C ASN A 91 0.65 14.25 9.20
N MET A 92 1.33 15.16 9.90
CA MET A 92 2.77 15.37 9.78
C MET A 92 3.54 14.85 10.99
N PHE A 93 4.70 14.27 10.73
CA PHE A 93 5.61 13.73 11.72
C PHE A 93 6.97 14.41 11.58
N TYR A 94 7.44 15.07 12.63
CA TYR A 94 8.73 15.70 12.71
C TYR A 94 9.68 14.87 13.56
N ASP A 95 10.86 14.59 13.03
CA ASP A 95 11.94 13.95 13.78
C ASP A 95 13.14 14.91 13.87
N ASN A 96 13.42 15.38 15.08
CA ASN A 96 14.55 16.26 15.35
C ASN A 96 15.90 15.57 15.13
N ASN A 97 15.99 14.24 15.32
CA ASN A 97 17.26 13.50 15.18
C ASN A 97 17.75 13.47 13.73
N THR A 98 16.82 13.40 12.78
CA THR A 98 17.12 13.44 11.35
C THR A 98 16.81 14.79 10.72
N ASN A 99 16.32 15.76 11.50
CA ASN A 99 15.76 17.04 11.06
C ASN A 99 14.87 16.87 9.82
N SER A 100 13.86 15.99 9.93
CA SER A 100 13.01 15.62 8.79
C SER A 100 11.53 15.69 9.13
N LEU A 101 10.73 15.98 8.11
CA LEU A 101 9.29 16.21 8.25
C LEU A 101 8.54 15.40 7.19
N TYR A 102 7.77 14.41 7.66
CA TYR A 102 7.06 13.46 6.81
C TYR A 102 5.56 13.70 6.88
N CYS A 103 4.88 13.84 5.73
CA CYS A 103 3.42 13.80 5.70
C CYS A 103 2.86 12.40 5.38
N ALA A 104 2.08 11.85 6.32
CA ALA A 104 1.52 10.51 6.25
C ALA A 104 0.05 10.47 5.77
N VAL A 105 -0.17 10.67 4.48
CA VAL A 105 -1.51 10.52 3.88
C VAL A 105 -1.94 9.03 3.86
N PRO A 106 -3.20 8.67 4.15
CA PRO A 106 -3.68 7.29 4.03
C PRO A 106 -3.67 6.75 2.59
N LYS A 107 -3.52 5.42 2.48
CA LYS A 107 -3.59 4.64 1.22
C LYS A 107 -2.51 4.91 0.17
N ILE A 108 -1.47 5.65 0.56
CA ILE A 108 -0.26 5.94 -0.24
C ILE A 108 1.01 5.30 0.35
N GLY A 109 0.86 4.19 1.08
CA GLY A 109 1.99 3.51 1.75
C GLY A 109 2.36 4.09 3.11
N SER A 110 1.48 4.88 3.75
CA SER A 110 1.80 5.55 5.01
C SER A 110 2.12 4.62 6.16
N SER A 111 1.53 3.43 6.26
CA SER A 111 1.92 2.46 7.30
C SER A 111 3.36 1.98 7.13
N LEU A 112 3.86 1.80 5.88
CA LEU A 112 5.27 1.49 5.65
C LEU A 112 6.15 2.65 6.09
N TRP A 113 5.84 3.88 5.64
CA TRP A 113 6.62 5.05 5.98
C TRP A 113 6.62 5.40 7.46
N LYS A 114 5.50 5.23 8.17
CA LYS A 114 5.45 5.38 9.63
C LYS A 114 6.43 4.42 10.32
N ARG A 115 6.52 3.16 9.85
CA ARG A 115 7.49 2.19 10.37
C ARG A 115 8.93 2.58 10.03
N LEU A 116 9.21 2.98 8.80
CA LEU A 116 10.54 3.44 8.37
C LEU A 116 10.99 4.69 9.14
N PHE A 117 10.08 5.65 9.33
CA PHE A 117 10.34 6.90 10.04
C PHE A 117 10.64 6.64 11.53
N LEU A 118 9.86 5.78 12.17
CA LEU A 118 10.10 5.38 13.56
C LEU A 118 11.43 4.62 13.73
N ILE A 119 11.80 3.77 12.77
CA ILE A 119 13.10 3.11 12.75
C ILE A 119 14.23 4.13 12.58
N ALA A 120 14.08 5.08 11.66
CA ALA A 120 15.05 6.13 11.40
C ALA A 120 15.29 7.03 12.64
N HIS A 121 14.23 7.31 13.40
CA HIS A 121 14.26 8.08 14.64
C HIS A 121 14.99 7.35 15.78
N SER A 122 14.59 6.11 16.07
CA SER A 122 14.97 5.42 17.32
C SER A 122 16.12 4.42 17.18
N ASN A 123 16.40 3.92 15.97
CA ASN A 123 17.29 2.77 15.71
C ASN A 123 16.98 1.49 16.53
N LYS A 124 15.86 1.42 17.27
CA LYS A 124 15.53 0.33 18.20
C LYS A 124 15.12 -0.97 17.48
N THR A 125 14.39 -0.86 16.37
CA THR A 125 14.02 -1.99 15.50
C THR A 125 14.70 -1.86 14.15
N LYS A 126 15.16 -2.98 13.57
CA LYS A 126 15.79 -3.01 12.23
C LYS A 126 14.89 -3.58 11.15
N ASP A 127 13.74 -4.13 11.52
CA ASP A 127 12.79 -4.73 10.58
C ASP A 127 11.51 -3.88 10.50
N PRO A 128 11.25 -3.22 9.35
CA PRO A 128 10.01 -2.45 9.15
C PRO A 128 8.76 -3.33 9.09
N LEU A 129 8.86 -4.66 9.07
CA LEU A 129 7.69 -5.55 9.08
C LEU A 129 7.40 -6.15 10.45
N SER A 130 8.20 -5.84 11.48
CA SER A 130 8.01 -6.39 12.83
C SER A 130 6.79 -5.81 13.57
N MET A 131 6.25 -4.68 13.12
CA MET A 131 5.07 -4.02 13.69
C MET A 131 3.88 -4.13 12.74
N SER A 132 2.74 -4.59 13.25
CA SER A 132 1.48 -4.61 12.50
C SER A 132 1.01 -3.20 12.15
N GLY A 133 0.11 -3.06 11.16
CA GLY A 133 -0.48 -1.76 10.80
C GLY A 133 -1.19 -1.11 11.99
N LEU A 134 -1.94 -1.89 12.75
CA LEU A 134 -2.63 -1.41 13.95
C LEU A 134 -1.64 -0.93 15.03
N GLN A 135 -0.56 -1.68 15.26
CA GLN A 135 0.47 -1.32 16.23
C GLN A 135 1.16 0.00 15.86
N ILE A 136 1.55 0.18 14.60
CA ILE A 136 2.23 1.42 14.19
C ILE A 136 1.30 2.62 14.23
N HIS A 137 0.00 2.45 13.99
CA HIS A 137 -0.97 3.55 14.06
C HIS A 137 -1.26 4.02 15.50
N MET A 138 -1.03 3.17 16.51
CA MET A 138 -1.23 3.49 17.94
C MET A 138 0.10 3.58 18.71
N ASN A 139 1.23 3.69 18.00
CA ASN A 139 2.54 3.67 18.61
C ASN A 139 2.85 5.02 19.29
N TYR A 140 3.16 5.00 20.59
CA TYR A 140 3.47 6.19 21.37
C TYR A 140 4.72 6.92 20.89
N ASP A 141 5.82 6.21 20.60
CA ASP A 141 7.05 6.83 20.06
C ASP A 141 6.76 7.58 18.73
N LEU A 142 5.77 7.15 17.93
CA LEU A 142 5.35 7.87 16.73
C LEU A 142 4.43 9.08 17.05
N LEU A 143 3.60 9.00 18.10
CA LEU A 143 2.79 10.12 18.56
C LEU A 143 3.65 11.28 19.07
N ASP A 144 4.77 10.97 19.73
CA ASP A 144 5.74 11.97 20.20
C ASP A 144 6.42 12.72 19.06
N LEU A 145 6.39 12.16 17.84
CA LEU A 145 6.88 12.82 16.63
C LEU A 145 5.78 13.64 15.93
N SER A 146 4.56 13.71 16.47
CA SER A 146 3.47 14.47 15.85
C SER A 146 3.84 15.95 15.73
N PHE A 147 3.74 16.50 14.51
CA PHE A 147 4.08 17.90 14.26
C PHE A 147 3.15 18.89 14.98
N VAL A 148 1.97 18.44 15.40
CA VAL A 148 1.06 19.22 16.25
C VAL A 148 1.70 19.60 17.60
N LEU A 149 2.64 18.79 18.09
CA LEU A 149 3.35 19.05 19.35
C LEU A 149 4.38 20.19 19.24
N ILE A 150 4.74 20.60 18.01
CA ILE A 150 5.60 21.76 17.79
C ILE A 150 4.77 23.03 17.99
N PRO A 151 5.25 24.02 18.77
CA PRO A 151 4.53 25.28 18.99
C PRO A 151 4.22 25.98 17.67
N GLU A 152 3.00 26.50 17.54
CA GLU A 152 2.48 27.04 16.28
C GLU A 152 3.38 28.15 15.72
N GLU A 153 3.95 28.97 16.60
CA GLU A 153 4.79 30.13 16.26
C GLU A 153 6.09 29.71 15.56
N VAL A 154 6.61 28.51 15.85
CA VAL A 154 7.87 28.01 15.29
C VAL A 154 7.66 26.96 14.18
N ARG A 155 6.44 26.45 13.99
CA ARG A 155 6.12 25.48 12.92
C ARG A 155 6.59 25.95 11.53
N PRO A 156 6.39 27.21 11.10
CA PRO A 156 6.85 27.66 9.78
C PRO A 156 8.38 27.57 9.63
N GLU A 157 9.13 27.92 10.67
CA GLU A 157 10.58 27.86 10.67
C GLU A 157 11.10 26.41 10.64
N VAL A 158 10.51 25.54 11.46
CA VAL A 158 10.81 24.10 11.47
C VAL A 158 10.51 23.47 10.11
N ALA A 159 9.34 23.75 9.54
CA ALA A 159 8.95 23.22 8.23
C ALA A 159 9.88 23.69 7.10
N LYS A 160 10.40 24.92 7.19
CA LYS A 160 11.36 25.48 6.22
C LYS A 160 12.77 24.89 6.39
N GLY A 161 13.19 24.60 7.63
CA GLY A 161 14.51 24.07 7.95
C GLY A 161 14.66 22.55 7.83
N ALA A 162 13.55 21.80 7.87
CA ALA A 162 13.55 20.34 7.84
C ALA A 162 13.63 19.76 6.42
N PHE A 163 14.20 18.56 6.29
CA PHE A 163 14.07 17.75 5.08
C PHE A 163 12.63 17.21 4.97
N THR A 164 11.81 17.87 4.17
CA THR A 164 10.39 17.58 3.99
C THR A 164 10.12 16.56 2.88
N PHE A 165 9.28 15.56 3.15
CA PHE A 165 8.88 14.61 2.11
C PHE A 165 7.45 14.09 2.28
N MET A 166 6.84 13.75 1.16
CA MET A 166 5.57 13.04 1.10
C MET A 166 5.53 12.10 -0.09
N PHE A 167 4.57 11.20 -0.10
CA PHE A 167 4.30 10.31 -1.22
C PHE A 167 2.93 10.63 -1.80
N ALA A 168 2.70 10.22 -3.04
CA ALA A 168 1.40 10.24 -3.68
C ALA A 168 1.14 8.89 -4.35
N ARG A 169 -0.12 8.68 -4.75
CA ARG A 169 -0.56 7.52 -5.53
C ARG A 169 -1.53 8.02 -6.58
N ASN A 170 -1.60 7.34 -7.72
CA ASN A 170 -2.65 7.60 -8.69
C ASN A 170 -4.03 7.61 -7.98
N PRO A 171 -4.82 8.70 -8.10
CA PRO A 171 -6.10 8.82 -7.39
C PRO A 171 -7.07 7.66 -7.63
N PHE A 172 -7.09 7.06 -8.83
CA PHE A 172 -7.93 5.92 -9.17
C PHE A 172 -7.51 4.64 -8.44
N HIS A 173 -6.20 4.35 -8.38
CA HIS A 173 -5.69 3.26 -7.56
C HIS A 173 -5.86 3.50 -6.06
N ARG A 174 -5.81 4.77 -5.62
CA ARG A 174 -6.01 5.14 -4.23
C ARG A 174 -7.45 4.88 -3.79
N ILE A 175 -8.45 5.34 -4.55
CA ILE A 175 -9.87 5.10 -4.23
C ILE A 175 -10.22 3.61 -4.25
N PHE A 176 -9.71 2.85 -5.23
CA PHE A 176 -9.90 1.40 -5.26
C PHE A 176 -9.31 0.73 -4.02
N SER A 177 -8.11 1.15 -3.60
CA SER A 177 -7.48 0.64 -2.39
C SER A 177 -8.21 1.03 -1.10
N ALA A 178 -8.88 2.18 -1.07
CA ALA A 178 -9.72 2.60 0.05
C ALA A 178 -10.99 1.76 0.11
N TYR A 179 -11.70 1.62 -1.02
CA TYR A 179 -12.89 0.79 -1.15
C TYR A 179 -12.66 -0.65 -0.67
N CYS A 180 -11.65 -1.34 -1.20
CA CYS A 180 -11.37 -2.73 -0.83
C CYS A 180 -11.08 -2.89 0.67
N ASP A 181 -10.44 -1.90 1.27
CA ASP A 181 -9.90 -1.98 2.63
C ASP A 181 -10.88 -1.50 3.70
N LYS A 182 -11.80 -0.59 3.35
CA LYS A 182 -12.69 0.10 4.30
C LYS A 182 -14.16 -0.21 4.11
N LEU A 183 -14.59 -0.54 2.89
CA LEU A 183 -15.99 -0.81 2.58
C LEU A 183 -16.20 -2.29 2.26
N PHE A 184 -15.48 -2.82 1.27
CA PHE A 184 -15.67 -4.20 0.81
C PHE A 184 -15.34 -5.27 1.87
N MET A 185 -14.21 -5.14 2.58
CA MET A 185 -13.84 -6.07 3.65
C MET A 185 -14.67 -5.91 4.94
N LEU A 186 -15.56 -4.91 4.99
CA LEU A 186 -16.33 -4.55 6.20
C LEU A 186 -15.45 -4.18 7.41
N ALA A 187 -14.21 -3.77 7.17
CA ALA A 187 -13.32 -3.26 8.21
C ALA A 187 -13.62 -1.78 8.49
N TYR A 188 -14.85 -1.51 8.96
CA TYR A 188 -15.36 -0.20 9.33
C TYR A 188 -14.67 0.30 10.61
N GLU A 189 -13.41 0.71 10.48
CA GLU A 189 -12.56 1.01 11.63
C GLU A 189 -12.69 2.43 12.17
N THR A 190 -13.35 3.32 11.43
CA THR A 190 -13.53 4.72 11.86
C THR A 190 -15.01 5.03 12.01
N SER A 191 -15.35 5.80 13.04
CA SER A 191 -16.68 6.38 13.22
C SER A 191 -17.11 7.18 11.99
N ARG A 192 -16.16 7.77 11.24
CA ARG A 192 -16.41 8.47 9.98
C ARG A 192 -16.87 7.54 8.86
N ILE A 193 -16.24 6.37 8.70
CA ILE A 193 -16.70 5.36 7.74
C ILE A 193 -18.09 4.83 8.15
N ILE A 194 -18.33 4.64 9.45
CA ILE A 194 -19.64 4.21 9.97
C ILE A 194 -20.70 5.29 9.70
N SER A 195 -20.40 6.57 9.94
CA SER A 195 -21.29 7.69 9.62
C SER A 195 -21.52 7.83 8.12
N TYR A 196 -20.52 7.57 7.28
CA TYR A 196 -20.66 7.53 5.83
C TYR A 196 -21.58 6.41 5.37
N VAL A 197 -21.32 5.18 5.85
CA VAL A 197 -22.16 4.00 5.63
C VAL A 197 -23.60 4.33 5.99
N ARG A 198 -23.82 4.92 7.17
CA ARG A 198 -25.14 5.37 7.63
C ARG A 198 -25.77 6.41 6.71
N TYR A 199 -25.03 7.45 6.33
CA TYR A 199 -25.52 8.50 5.42
C TYR A 199 -25.95 7.93 4.06
N ILE A 200 -25.16 7.02 3.48
CA ILE A 200 -25.54 6.39 2.20
C ILE A 200 -26.84 5.63 2.37
N ILE A 201 -26.96 4.77 3.39
CA ILE A 201 -28.19 4.02 3.65
C ILE A 201 -29.39 4.97 3.76
N GLU A 202 -29.28 6.00 4.60
CA GLU A 202 -30.36 6.96 4.86
C GLU A 202 -30.80 7.77 3.62
N ASN A 203 -29.93 7.90 2.60
CA ASN A 203 -30.20 8.73 1.41
C ASN A 203 -30.31 7.96 0.09
N THR A 204 -29.98 6.66 0.05
CA THR A 204 -30.13 5.81 -1.15
C THR A 204 -31.18 4.72 -0.97
N VAL A 205 -31.63 4.50 0.26
CA VAL A 205 -32.59 3.46 0.58
C VAL A 205 -33.85 4.14 1.12
N ASP A 206 -34.86 4.31 0.26
CA ASP A 206 -36.26 4.54 0.67
C ASP A 206 -36.77 3.28 1.39
N LEU A 207 -36.23 2.99 2.58
CA LEU A 207 -36.84 2.05 3.50
C LEU A 207 -37.59 2.87 4.53
N ALA A 208 -38.91 2.94 4.31
CA ALA A 208 -39.86 3.16 5.38
C ALA A 208 -39.53 2.21 6.54
N ILE A 209 -38.96 2.74 7.63
CA ILE A 209 -38.79 2.00 8.88
C ILE A 209 -39.41 2.81 10.01
N ASN A 210 -40.60 2.36 10.38
CA ASN A 210 -41.46 2.72 11.52
C ASN A 210 -40.72 3.26 12.76
N GLY A 211 -40.50 4.58 12.79
CA GLY A 211 -40.64 5.44 13.98
C GLY A 211 -39.95 5.04 15.28
N THR A 212 -38.96 4.16 15.26
CA THR A 212 -38.25 3.70 16.45
C THR A 212 -36.76 3.86 16.25
N THR A 213 -36.16 4.74 17.05
CA THR A 213 -34.72 4.99 17.11
C THR A 213 -34.04 3.80 17.77
N LYS A 214 -33.92 2.68 17.06
CA LYS A 214 -32.97 1.63 17.42
C LYS A 214 -31.62 2.01 16.83
N SER A 215 -30.60 2.06 17.69
CA SER A 215 -29.20 2.06 17.29
C SER A 215 -28.91 0.75 16.55
N PHE A 216 -29.22 0.70 15.25
CA PHE A 216 -28.75 -0.37 14.39
C PHE A 216 -27.24 -0.19 14.26
N VAL A 217 -26.50 -1.07 14.93
CA VAL A 217 -25.09 -1.29 14.64
C VAL A 217 -25.06 -1.94 13.26
N TYR A 218 -25.11 -1.14 12.19
CA TYR A 218 -24.99 -1.57 10.80
C TYR A 218 -23.55 -2.01 10.48
N THR A 219 -22.98 -2.86 11.33
CA THR A 219 -21.65 -3.49 11.13
C THR A 219 -21.74 -4.80 10.35
N GLY A 220 -22.94 -5.16 9.87
CA GLY A 220 -23.17 -6.43 9.21
C GLY A 220 -22.72 -6.47 7.73
N PRO A 221 -22.48 -7.67 7.18
CA PRO A 221 -22.24 -7.90 5.76
C PRO A 221 -23.44 -7.64 4.86
N GLU A 222 -24.59 -7.28 5.41
CA GLU A 222 -25.80 -6.95 4.64
C GLU A 222 -25.69 -5.60 3.90
N LEU A 223 -24.70 -4.77 4.27
CA LEU A 223 -24.38 -3.55 3.55
C LEU A 223 -23.54 -3.84 2.30
N ASN A 224 -24.23 -3.92 1.18
CA ASN A 224 -23.64 -4.15 -0.13
C ASN A 224 -23.28 -2.84 -0.84
N LEU A 225 -22.36 -2.07 -0.26
CA LEU A 225 -21.83 -0.86 -0.89
C LEU A 225 -21.02 -1.21 -2.13
N SER A 226 -21.43 -0.68 -3.27
CA SER A 226 -20.74 -0.82 -4.54
C SER A 226 -19.50 0.07 -4.62
N PHE A 227 -18.63 -0.24 -5.58
CA PHE A 227 -17.51 0.65 -5.88
C PHE A 227 -17.99 1.98 -6.47
N ALA A 228 -19.14 2.01 -7.15
CA ALA A 228 -19.74 3.24 -7.64
C ALA A 228 -20.14 4.18 -6.48
N ASP A 229 -20.70 3.63 -5.40
CA ASP A 229 -21.07 4.39 -4.19
C ASP A 229 -19.83 5.04 -3.56
N ALA A 230 -18.73 4.31 -3.50
CA ALA A 230 -17.45 4.81 -2.98
C ALA A 230 -16.90 5.96 -3.84
N LEU A 231 -17.00 5.86 -5.16
CA LEU A 231 -16.58 6.91 -6.09
C LEU A 231 -17.44 8.17 -5.97
N ALA A 232 -18.77 7.99 -5.94
CA ALA A 232 -19.72 9.08 -5.79
C ALA A 232 -19.50 9.83 -4.47
N HIS A 233 -19.18 9.11 -3.40
CA HIS A 233 -18.90 9.71 -2.10
C HIS A 233 -17.54 10.37 -2.00
N ALA A 234 -16.49 9.84 -2.63
CA ALA A 234 -15.13 10.37 -2.49
C ALA A 234 -15.04 11.88 -2.78
N ALA A 235 -15.91 12.40 -3.66
CA ALA A 235 -16.00 13.83 -3.96
C ALA A 235 -16.51 14.70 -2.79
N LYS A 236 -17.26 14.14 -1.84
CA LYS A 236 -17.89 14.81 -0.70
C LYS A 236 -17.37 14.32 0.66
N SER A 237 -16.45 13.37 0.66
CA SER A 237 -15.99 12.71 1.88
C SER A 237 -15.05 13.58 2.71
N GLU A 238 -15.27 13.57 4.02
CA GLU A 238 -14.32 14.07 5.03
C GLU A 238 -13.46 12.95 5.64
N ASP A 239 -13.71 11.68 5.29
CA ASP A 239 -12.86 10.58 5.74
C ASP A 239 -11.47 10.65 5.07
N PRO A 240 -10.37 10.62 5.85
CA PRO A 240 -8.99 10.69 5.35
C PRO A 240 -8.62 9.65 4.28
N HIS A 241 -9.30 8.50 4.22
CA HIS A 241 -9.03 7.47 3.21
C HIS A 241 -9.61 7.79 1.83
N PHE A 242 -10.66 8.63 1.79
CA PHE A 242 -11.43 8.96 0.59
C PHE A 242 -11.19 10.41 0.13
N VAL A 243 -10.93 11.33 1.06
CA VAL A 243 -10.60 12.72 0.73
C VAL A 243 -9.30 12.81 -0.07
N ARG A 244 -9.16 13.85 -0.88
CA ARG A 244 -7.99 14.11 -1.75
C ARG A 244 -6.66 14.16 -0.98
N ILE A 245 -5.57 13.85 -1.67
CA ILE A 245 -4.22 13.94 -1.13
C ILE A 245 -3.89 15.40 -0.79
N SER A 246 -4.16 16.33 -1.72
CA SER A 246 -3.90 17.76 -1.51
C SER A 246 -4.75 18.42 -0.42
N ASN A 247 -5.84 17.79 0.04
CA ASN A 247 -6.59 18.26 1.21
C ASN A 247 -5.92 17.87 2.54
N GLN A 248 -5.10 16.81 2.53
CA GLN A 248 -4.42 16.31 3.72
C GLN A 248 -3.01 16.87 3.81
N CYS A 249 -2.30 16.88 2.68
CA CYS A 249 -1.02 17.55 2.53
C CYS A 249 -0.90 18.16 1.14
N ASN A 250 -0.80 19.48 1.13
CA ASN A 250 -0.80 20.28 -0.07
C ASN A 250 0.63 20.74 -0.40
N PRO A 251 1.19 20.33 -1.56
CA PRO A 251 2.50 20.82 -2.01
C PRO A 251 2.57 22.33 -2.28
N CYS A 252 1.43 23.03 -2.29
CA CYS A 252 1.40 24.49 -2.39
C CYS A 252 1.61 25.19 -1.05
N ASP A 253 1.37 24.50 0.08
CA ASP A 253 1.50 25.05 1.43
C ASP A 253 2.88 24.70 2.05
N ILE A 254 3.50 23.61 1.59
CA ILE A 254 4.78 23.12 2.08
C ILE A 254 5.71 22.85 0.88
N ASP A 255 6.91 23.43 0.90
CA ASP A 255 7.94 23.15 -0.11
C ASP A 255 8.59 21.80 0.18
N PHE A 256 7.97 20.72 -0.29
CA PHE A 256 8.47 19.35 -0.13
C PHE A 256 9.78 19.14 -0.90
N HIS A 257 10.83 18.67 -0.23
CA HIS A 257 12.06 18.24 -0.89
C HIS A 257 11.85 16.97 -1.72
N VAL A 258 10.98 16.05 -1.28
CA VAL A 258 10.65 14.84 -2.04
C VAL A 258 9.13 14.69 -2.18
N LEU A 259 8.69 14.63 -3.45
CA LEU A 259 7.35 14.17 -3.85
C LEU A 259 7.49 12.76 -4.44
N GLY A 260 7.42 11.75 -3.58
CA GLY A 260 7.50 10.35 -3.95
C GLY A 260 6.22 9.83 -4.62
N ARG A 261 6.32 8.70 -5.33
CA ARG A 261 5.15 8.02 -5.91
C ARG A 261 5.08 6.58 -5.42
N MET A 262 3.86 6.08 -5.20
CA MET A 262 3.62 4.68 -4.85
C MET A 262 4.13 3.71 -5.93
N GLU A 263 4.07 4.12 -7.19
CA GLU A 263 4.52 3.35 -8.33
C GLU A 263 6.05 3.20 -8.35
N SER A 264 6.79 4.16 -7.79
CA SER A 264 8.25 4.15 -7.61
C SER A 264 8.68 4.04 -6.15
N MET A 265 7.82 3.46 -5.29
CA MET A 265 8.02 3.45 -3.83
C MET A 265 9.37 2.86 -3.41
N ASP A 266 9.85 1.80 -4.07
CA ASP A 266 11.14 1.17 -3.73
C ASP A 266 12.33 2.11 -3.93
N THR A 267 12.49 2.65 -5.14
CA THR A 267 13.57 3.60 -5.47
C THR A 267 13.45 4.91 -4.69
N ASP A 268 12.24 5.45 -4.58
CA ASP A 268 12.01 6.72 -3.90
C ASP A 268 12.28 6.60 -2.39
N SER A 269 11.93 5.47 -1.77
CA SER A 269 12.22 5.24 -0.35
C SER A 269 13.70 5.12 -0.06
N ARG A 270 14.45 4.43 -0.93
CA ARG A 270 15.92 4.34 -0.77
C ARG A 270 16.58 5.70 -0.88
N TYR A 271 16.11 6.57 -1.78
CA TYR A 271 16.61 7.93 -1.89
C TYR A 271 16.36 8.75 -0.64
N VAL A 272 15.13 8.74 -0.12
CA VAL A 272 14.78 9.45 1.12
C VAL A 272 15.64 8.94 2.26
N LEU A 273 15.75 7.63 2.45
CA LEU A 273 16.59 7.07 3.51
C LEU A 273 18.08 7.42 3.35
N ALA A 274 18.59 7.52 2.11
CA ALA A 274 19.94 7.99 1.88
C ALA A 274 20.12 9.45 2.30
N LYS A 275 19.15 10.33 2.00
CA LYS A 275 19.16 11.74 2.46
C LYS A 275 19.07 11.87 3.98
N LEU A 276 18.40 10.92 4.65
CA LEU A 276 18.32 10.84 6.12
C LEU A 276 19.55 10.19 6.76
N ASN A 277 20.58 9.77 5.99
CA ASN A 277 21.70 8.96 6.48
C ASN A 277 21.25 7.67 7.18
N ARG A 278 20.27 6.98 6.57
CA ARG A 278 19.62 5.75 7.07
C ARG A 278 19.47 4.66 6.00
N SER A 279 20.33 4.65 4.98
CA SER A 279 20.32 3.65 3.89
C SER A 279 20.28 2.20 4.38
N HIS A 280 20.98 1.91 5.48
CA HIS A 280 21.07 0.58 6.09
C HIS A 280 19.72 -0.04 6.48
N ILE A 281 18.65 0.75 6.68
CA ILE A 281 17.31 0.23 7.02
C ILE A 281 16.79 -0.68 5.89
N MET A 282 17.06 -0.30 4.64
CA MET A 282 16.52 -0.94 3.43
C MET A 282 17.57 -1.62 2.54
N GLU A 283 18.85 -1.54 2.88
CA GLU A 283 19.92 -2.24 2.16
C GLU A 283 19.57 -3.72 1.91
N ASN A 284 19.45 -4.08 0.64
CA ASN A 284 19.19 -5.44 0.14
C ASN A 284 17.85 -6.08 0.55
N LYS A 285 16.85 -5.33 1.03
CA LYS A 285 15.59 -5.93 1.51
C LYS A 285 14.48 -5.98 0.46
N MET A 286 14.09 -4.86 -0.16
CA MET A 286 12.83 -4.77 -0.93
C MET A 286 12.77 -5.60 -2.22
N GLU A 287 13.90 -5.88 -2.86
CA GLU A 287 13.93 -6.64 -4.11
C GLU A 287 13.89 -8.16 -3.90
N THR A 288 14.26 -8.65 -2.71
CA THR A 288 14.34 -10.09 -2.45
C THR A 288 12.96 -10.72 -2.37
N ASP A 289 12.81 -11.91 -2.95
CA ASP A 289 11.55 -12.66 -2.89
C ASP A 289 11.16 -12.98 -1.45
N ALA A 290 12.16 -13.24 -0.58
CA ALA A 290 11.93 -13.45 0.85
C ALA A 290 11.26 -12.24 1.53
N PHE A 291 11.66 -11.01 1.21
CA PHE A 291 11.02 -9.81 1.77
C PHE A 291 9.62 -9.60 1.21
N LYS A 292 9.42 -9.81 -0.10
CA LYS A 292 8.08 -9.73 -0.71
C LYS A 292 7.13 -10.75 -0.08
N MET A 293 7.60 -11.98 0.16
CA MET A 293 6.86 -13.01 0.88
C MET A 293 6.54 -12.59 2.32
N SER A 294 7.52 -12.07 3.07
CA SER A 294 7.30 -11.57 4.44
C SER A 294 6.27 -10.45 4.49
N ARG A 295 6.30 -9.52 3.52
CA ARG A 295 5.31 -8.45 3.37
C ARG A 295 3.92 -9.00 3.08
N ASP A 296 3.80 -9.97 2.18
CA ASP A 296 2.53 -10.60 1.84
C ASP A 296 1.96 -11.35 3.06
N GLN A 297 2.79 -12.09 3.82
CA GLN A 297 2.40 -12.72 5.09
C GLN A 297 1.95 -11.71 6.15
N SER A 298 2.69 -10.62 6.32
CA SER A 298 2.33 -9.53 7.25
C SER A 298 0.98 -8.92 6.84
N THR A 299 0.75 -8.75 5.54
CA THR A 299 -0.52 -8.25 5.01
C THR A 299 -1.67 -9.20 5.28
N ILE A 300 -1.49 -10.52 5.11
CA ILE A 300 -2.50 -11.53 5.47
C ILE A 300 -2.87 -11.39 6.96
N ARG A 301 -1.86 -11.41 7.84
CA ARG A 301 -2.08 -11.30 9.29
C ARG A 301 -2.86 -10.04 9.65
N GLU A 302 -2.49 -8.89 9.08
CA GLU A 302 -3.14 -7.61 9.33
C GLU A 302 -4.61 -7.61 8.90
N LEU A 303 -4.90 -8.05 7.66
CA LEU A 303 -6.27 -8.08 7.14
C LEU A 303 -7.17 -9.04 7.91
N VAL A 304 -6.66 -10.23 8.27
CA VAL A 304 -7.41 -11.19 9.09
C VAL A 304 -7.68 -10.62 10.47
N GLN A 305 -6.66 -10.08 11.16
CA GLN A 305 -6.83 -9.50 12.50
C GLN A 305 -7.87 -8.38 12.51
N ARG A 306 -7.85 -7.50 11.51
CA ARG A 306 -8.83 -6.41 11.36
C ARG A 306 -10.24 -6.95 11.16
N SER A 307 -10.41 -7.94 10.28
CA SER A 307 -11.70 -8.57 10.02
C SER A 307 -12.26 -9.25 11.27
N PHE A 308 -11.44 -10.03 11.98
CA PHE A 308 -11.84 -10.68 13.22
C PHE A 308 -12.08 -9.69 14.37
N LYS A 309 -11.44 -8.53 14.39
CA LYS A 309 -11.73 -7.48 15.36
C LYS A 309 -13.14 -6.93 15.18
N VAL A 310 -13.60 -6.73 13.95
CA VAL A 310 -14.98 -6.28 13.66
C VAL A 310 -15.99 -7.39 14.00
N MET A 311 -15.67 -8.64 13.69
CA MET A 311 -16.53 -9.80 13.97
C MET A 311 -16.64 -10.17 15.47
N LYS A 312 -15.93 -9.49 16.39
CA LYS A 312 -16.05 -9.73 17.84
C LYS A 312 -17.39 -9.28 18.44
N GLY A 313 -18.22 -8.53 17.70
CA GLY A 313 -19.61 -8.24 18.08
C GLY A 313 -20.55 -9.43 17.88
N GLU A 314 -21.86 -9.25 18.06
CA GLU A 314 -22.90 -10.27 17.80
C GLU A 314 -23.06 -10.53 16.29
N PHE A 315 -22.06 -11.17 15.67
CA PHE A 315 -22.17 -11.68 14.30
C PHE A 315 -22.77 -13.08 14.33
N ASP A 316 -23.89 -13.27 13.64
CA ASP A 316 -24.40 -14.61 13.34
C ASP A 316 -23.44 -15.38 12.41
N GLU A 317 -23.68 -16.68 12.26
CA GLU A 317 -22.83 -17.58 11.46
C GLU A 317 -22.75 -17.18 9.98
N MET A 318 -23.88 -16.77 9.38
CA MET A 318 -23.93 -16.33 7.99
C MET A 318 -23.14 -15.04 7.83
N SER A 319 -23.29 -14.11 8.76
CA SER A 319 -22.55 -12.85 8.75
C SER A 319 -21.03 -13.06 8.85
N LYS A 320 -20.60 -13.97 9.74
CA LYS A 320 -19.19 -14.36 9.85
C LYS A 320 -18.68 -15.00 8.55
N PHE A 321 -19.46 -15.89 7.94
CA PHE A 321 -19.10 -16.55 6.68
C PHE A 321 -18.90 -15.51 5.56
N LYS A 322 -19.87 -14.61 5.39
CA LYS A 322 -19.83 -13.54 4.40
C LYS A 322 -18.60 -12.65 4.56
N ALA A 323 -18.23 -12.29 5.79
CA ALA A 323 -17.04 -11.50 6.08
C ALA A 323 -15.73 -12.23 5.77
N LEU A 324 -15.64 -13.52 6.08
CA LEU A 324 -14.46 -14.34 5.75
C LEU A 324 -14.28 -14.52 4.24
N VAL A 325 -15.36 -14.73 3.49
CA VAL A 325 -15.33 -14.79 2.01
C VAL A 325 -14.82 -13.47 1.43
N ARG A 326 -15.33 -12.33 1.91
CA ARG A 326 -14.87 -11.00 1.47
C ARG A 326 -13.40 -10.76 1.80
N THR A 327 -12.96 -11.18 2.98
CA THR A 327 -11.54 -11.12 3.38
C THR A 327 -10.67 -11.95 2.43
N TRP A 328 -11.09 -13.16 2.09
CA TRP A 328 -10.40 -14.02 1.12
C TRP A 328 -10.36 -13.38 -0.26
N LYS A 329 -11.48 -12.79 -0.70
CA LYS A 329 -11.55 -12.08 -1.98
C LYS A 329 -10.62 -10.88 -2.02
N VAL A 330 -10.39 -10.17 -0.90
CA VAL A 330 -9.35 -9.13 -0.83
C VAL A 330 -7.95 -9.70 -1.05
N PHE A 331 -7.65 -10.92 -0.62
CA PHE A 331 -6.37 -11.57 -0.95
C PHE A 331 -6.23 -11.80 -2.45
N HIS A 332 -7.30 -12.22 -3.12
CA HIS A 332 -7.33 -12.32 -4.60
C HIS A 332 -7.14 -10.94 -5.24
N ILE A 333 -7.91 -9.93 -4.83
CA ILE A 333 -7.85 -8.59 -5.40
C ILE A 333 -6.45 -7.99 -5.28
N ARG A 334 -5.76 -8.22 -4.17
CA ARG A 334 -4.39 -7.72 -3.94
C ARG A 334 -3.31 -8.54 -4.63
N GLY A 335 -3.65 -9.66 -5.26
CA GLY A 335 -2.69 -10.59 -5.85
C GLY A 335 -1.81 -11.26 -4.77
N ILE A 336 -2.30 -11.41 -3.54
CA ILE A 336 -1.60 -12.16 -2.49
C ILE A 336 -1.81 -13.65 -2.70
N ILE A 337 -3.06 -14.02 -3.00
CA ILE A 337 -3.47 -15.40 -3.32
C ILE A 337 -3.95 -15.43 -4.78
N SER A 338 -3.61 -16.49 -5.51
CA SER A 338 -4.11 -16.74 -6.87
C SER A 338 -5.62 -16.87 -6.86
N ASP A 339 -6.32 -16.26 -7.83
CA ASP A 339 -7.77 -16.40 -7.98
C ASP A 339 -8.18 -17.82 -8.44
N GLU A 340 -7.22 -18.67 -8.82
CA GLU A 340 -7.40 -20.12 -9.04
C GLU A 340 -7.58 -20.91 -7.73
N ILE A 341 -7.20 -20.36 -6.57
CA ILE A 341 -7.37 -21.00 -5.26
C ILE A 341 -8.70 -20.53 -4.64
N PRO A 342 -9.74 -21.38 -4.59
CA PRO A 342 -11.06 -20.99 -4.11
C PRO A 342 -11.06 -20.75 -2.59
N TYR A 343 -12.15 -20.16 -2.11
CA TYR A 343 -12.39 -20.02 -0.68
C TYR A 343 -12.51 -21.41 -0.02
N PRO A 344 -11.77 -21.70 1.07
CA PRO A 344 -11.59 -23.08 1.54
C PRO A 344 -12.53 -23.52 2.67
N ILE A 345 -13.49 -22.69 3.10
CA ILE A 345 -14.31 -22.94 4.29
C ILE A 345 -15.77 -23.04 3.87
N SER A 346 -16.48 -24.03 4.38
CA SER A 346 -17.94 -24.14 4.23
C SER A 346 -18.69 -23.34 5.31
N ILE A 347 -19.98 -23.08 5.08
CA ILE A 347 -20.82 -22.36 6.05
C ILE A 347 -20.79 -23.05 7.42
N SER A 348 -20.95 -24.38 7.46
CA SER A 348 -20.97 -25.16 8.70
C SER A 348 -19.65 -25.15 9.48
N GLU A 349 -18.52 -24.98 8.80
CA GLU A 349 -17.20 -24.90 9.45
C GLU A 349 -16.93 -23.51 10.05
N THR A 350 -17.64 -22.49 9.59
CA THR A 350 -17.42 -21.08 9.93
C THR A 350 -17.45 -20.81 11.43
N LYS A 351 -18.31 -21.51 12.19
CA LYS A 351 -18.39 -21.39 13.65
C LYS A 351 -17.04 -21.63 14.33
N GLN A 352 -16.28 -22.62 13.88
CA GLN A 352 -15.04 -23.07 14.53
C GLN A 352 -13.80 -22.27 14.08
N VAL A 353 -13.91 -21.52 12.98
CA VAL A 353 -12.77 -20.77 12.44
C VAL A 353 -12.43 -19.58 13.35
N ASN A 354 -11.16 -19.49 13.73
CA ASN A 354 -10.60 -18.36 14.48
C ASN A 354 -9.56 -17.62 13.63
N ALA A 355 -9.07 -16.49 14.13
CA ALA A 355 -8.13 -15.64 13.38
C ALA A 355 -6.84 -16.40 13.02
N SER A 356 -6.31 -17.20 13.94
CA SER A 356 -5.06 -17.95 13.74
C SER A 356 -5.23 -19.02 12.66
N SER A 357 -6.30 -19.82 12.71
CA SER A 357 -6.54 -20.85 11.70
C SER A 357 -6.79 -20.24 10.31
N PHE A 358 -7.50 -19.10 10.23
CA PHE A 358 -7.71 -18.42 8.96
C PHE A 358 -6.42 -17.80 8.38
N ILE A 359 -5.53 -17.28 9.23
CA ILE A 359 -4.19 -16.82 8.83
C ILE A 359 -3.38 -17.97 8.22
N GLU A 360 -3.37 -19.14 8.85
CA GLU A 360 -2.64 -20.31 8.37
C GLU A 360 -3.13 -20.77 7.00
N LEU A 361 -4.46 -20.78 6.80
CA LEU A 361 -5.07 -21.07 5.49
C LEU A 361 -4.61 -20.05 4.43
N GLY A 362 -4.62 -18.76 4.75
CA GLY A 362 -4.17 -17.69 3.85
C GLY A 362 -2.69 -17.84 3.48
N ILE A 363 -1.81 -18.12 4.45
CA ILE A 363 -0.38 -18.32 4.20
C ILE A 363 -0.12 -19.57 3.35
N ARG A 364 -0.85 -20.67 3.62
CA ARG A 364 -0.75 -21.90 2.82
C ARG A 364 -1.15 -21.64 1.37
N ALA A 365 -2.28 -20.96 1.15
CA ALA A 365 -2.74 -20.59 -0.18
C ALA A 365 -1.76 -19.65 -0.89
N MET A 366 -1.21 -18.65 -0.19
CA MET A 366 -0.19 -17.74 -0.72
C MET A 366 1.04 -18.51 -1.23
N ASN A 367 1.55 -19.47 -0.45
CA ASN A 367 2.69 -20.31 -0.87
C ASN A 367 2.40 -21.15 -2.12
N ASN A 368 1.13 -21.49 -2.37
CA ASN A 368 0.68 -22.26 -3.53
C ASN A 368 0.20 -21.39 -4.70
N SER A 369 0.31 -20.07 -4.61
CA SER A 369 -0.28 -19.14 -5.60
C SER A 369 0.58 -18.90 -6.84
N GLY A 370 1.66 -19.67 -7.04
CA GLY A 370 2.45 -19.66 -8.26
C GLY A 370 3.14 -18.32 -8.57
N SER A 371 3.20 -17.98 -9.86
CA SER A 371 4.04 -16.90 -10.40
C SER A 371 3.64 -15.49 -9.90
N PRO A 372 4.57 -14.68 -9.37
CA PRO A 372 4.33 -13.28 -9.04
C PRO A 372 3.80 -12.43 -10.21
N ALA A 373 4.22 -12.73 -11.44
CA ALA A 373 3.77 -12.00 -12.63
C ALA A 373 2.29 -12.24 -12.92
N LYS A 374 1.82 -13.49 -12.77
CA LYS A 374 0.39 -13.82 -12.89
C LYS A 374 -0.43 -13.11 -11.82
N ARG A 375 0.04 -13.11 -10.57
CA ARG A 375 -0.62 -12.42 -9.46
C ARG A 375 -0.67 -10.90 -9.64
N TYR A 376 0.37 -10.30 -10.24
CA TYR A 376 0.36 -8.89 -10.60
C TYR A 376 -0.69 -8.59 -11.67
N ALA A 377 -0.73 -9.38 -12.75
CA ALA A 377 -1.75 -9.24 -13.80
C ALA A 377 -3.18 -9.43 -13.25
N GLN A 378 -3.37 -10.37 -12.33
CA GLN A 378 -4.63 -10.58 -11.62
C GLN A 378 -5.08 -9.32 -10.86
N ARG A 379 -4.16 -8.62 -10.17
CA ARG A 379 -4.48 -7.37 -9.46
C ARG A 379 -4.98 -6.30 -10.43
N GLU A 380 -4.32 -6.14 -11.57
CA GLU A 380 -4.73 -5.17 -12.59
C GLU A 380 -6.06 -5.55 -13.23
N LYS A 381 -6.31 -6.85 -13.47
CA LYS A 381 -7.62 -7.35 -13.89
C LYS A 381 -8.74 -6.95 -12.92
N TYR A 382 -8.57 -7.16 -11.62
CA TYR A 382 -9.59 -6.75 -10.62
C TYR A 382 -9.79 -5.23 -10.58
N TYR A 383 -8.72 -4.46 -10.74
CA TYR A 383 -8.81 -3.00 -10.85
C TYR A 383 -9.67 -2.57 -12.04
N HIS A 384 -9.43 -3.13 -13.23
CA HIS A 384 -10.25 -2.82 -14.41
C HIS A 384 -11.70 -3.26 -14.25
N LEU A 385 -11.94 -4.47 -13.74
CA LEU A 385 -13.29 -4.97 -13.50
C LEU A 385 -14.08 -4.06 -12.56
N ALA A 386 -13.44 -3.53 -11.52
CA ALA A 386 -14.09 -2.59 -10.62
C ALA A 386 -14.52 -1.32 -11.34
N PHE A 387 -13.66 -0.72 -12.16
CA PHE A 387 -14.03 0.48 -12.91
C PHE A 387 -15.04 0.22 -14.03
N ARG A 388 -15.02 -0.97 -14.66
CA ARG A 388 -16.03 -1.37 -15.66
C ARG A 388 -17.42 -1.49 -15.05
N SER A 389 -17.53 -1.81 -13.76
CA SER A 389 -18.83 -1.86 -13.06
C SER A 389 -19.34 -0.50 -12.57
N VAL A 390 -18.70 0.62 -12.95
CA VAL A 390 -19.12 1.98 -12.54
C VAL A 390 -19.62 2.76 -13.75
N PRO A 391 -20.79 3.44 -13.67
CA PRO A 391 -21.27 4.31 -14.74
C PRO A 391 -20.24 5.37 -15.13
N LEU A 392 -20.08 5.61 -16.44
CA LEU A 392 -19.08 6.54 -16.95
C LEU A 392 -19.28 7.98 -16.44
N SER A 393 -20.52 8.41 -16.25
CA SER A 393 -20.89 9.68 -15.61
C SER A 393 -20.29 9.85 -14.21
N VAL A 394 -20.30 8.79 -13.38
CA VAL A 394 -19.73 8.78 -12.02
C VAL A 394 -18.20 8.86 -12.09
N ILE A 395 -17.56 8.11 -13.01
CA ILE A 395 -16.10 8.18 -13.21
C ILE A 395 -15.70 9.59 -13.65
N LYS A 396 -16.40 10.19 -14.62
CA LYS A 396 -16.17 11.60 -15.04
C LYS A 396 -16.33 12.60 -13.89
N SER A 397 -17.26 12.35 -12.97
CA SER A 397 -17.45 13.19 -11.78
C SER A 397 -16.25 13.04 -10.81
N PHE A 398 -15.83 11.80 -10.54
CA PHE A 398 -14.66 11.52 -9.72
C PHE A 398 -13.38 12.16 -10.29
N SER A 399 -13.13 12.03 -11.60
CA SER A 399 -11.96 12.64 -12.25
C SER A 399 -11.93 14.16 -12.07
N ARG A 400 -13.08 14.82 -12.22
CA ARG A 400 -13.18 16.26 -11.94
C ARG A 400 -12.87 16.60 -10.49
N SER A 401 -13.29 15.77 -9.53
CA SER A 401 -13.05 16.03 -8.11
C SER A 401 -11.57 15.88 -7.73
N VAL A 402 -10.83 14.96 -8.38
CA VAL A 402 -9.41 14.69 -8.11
C VAL A 402 -8.43 15.34 -9.10
N LEU A 403 -8.93 16.16 -10.04
CA LEU A 403 -8.11 16.79 -11.09
C LEU A 403 -6.90 17.54 -10.53
N ARG A 404 -7.09 18.23 -9.40
CA ARG A 404 -6.00 18.94 -8.71
C ARG A 404 -4.89 17.99 -8.25
N ASP A 405 -5.23 16.83 -7.66
CA ASP A 405 -4.22 15.84 -7.26
C ASP A 405 -3.51 15.27 -8.49
N CYS A 406 -4.24 14.98 -9.57
CA CYS A 406 -3.63 14.53 -10.82
C CYS A 406 -2.60 15.52 -11.35
N SER A 407 -2.94 16.80 -11.42
CA SER A 407 -2.01 17.84 -11.89
C SER A 407 -0.81 17.99 -10.96
N LEU A 408 -1.04 18.17 -9.65
CA LEU A 408 0.03 18.41 -8.67
C LEU A 408 1.08 17.28 -8.67
N PHE A 409 0.62 16.04 -8.74
CA PHE A 409 1.48 14.86 -8.63
C PHE A 409 1.85 14.24 -9.99
N GLY A 410 1.36 14.80 -11.10
CA GLY A 410 1.66 14.38 -12.48
C GLY A 410 1.09 13.01 -12.85
N TYR A 411 -0.16 12.76 -12.49
CA TYR A 411 -0.94 11.58 -12.88
C TYR A 411 -1.92 11.89 -14.01
N ASP A 412 -2.22 10.88 -14.84
CA ASP A 412 -3.32 10.97 -15.81
C ASP A 412 -4.67 10.97 -15.07
N CYS A 413 -5.49 11.97 -15.35
CA CYS A 413 -6.85 12.09 -14.79
C CYS A 413 -7.91 11.43 -15.69
N TYR A 414 -7.53 11.02 -16.89
CA TYR A 414 -8.39 10.35 -17.86
C TYR A 414 -7.70 9.09 -18.44
N PRO A 415 -7.30 8.14 -17.57
CA PRO A 415 -6.56 6.95 -17.98
C PRO A 415 -7.30 6.17 -19.07
N LYS A 416 -6.63 5.94 -20.22
CA LYS A 416 -7.22 5.27 -21.39
C LYS A 416 -7.78 3.91 -21.05
N GLU A 417 -7.13 3.18 -20.15
CA GLU A 417 -7.52 1.86 -19.66
C GLU A 417 -8.85 1.85 -18.87
N ILE A 418 -9.34 3.01 -18.43
CA ILE A 418 -10.67 3.16 -17.79
C ILE A 418 -11.69 3.74 -18.78
N TYR A 419 -11.27 4.64 -19.67
CA TYR A 419 -12.18 5.43 -20.51
C TYR A 419 -12.39 4.90 -21.92
N SER A 420 -11.39 4.23 -22.51
CA SER A 420 -11.40 3.87 -23.93
C SER A 420 -12.55 2.92 -24.27
N GLY A 421 -13.34 3.30 -25.29
CA GLY A 421 -14.44 2.47 -25.81
C GLY A 421 -15.69 2.39 -24.92
N ARG A 422 -15.78 3.19 -23.85
CA ARG A 422 -16.95 3.20 -22.94
C ARG A 422 -17.95 4.30 -23.26
N ARG A 423 -19.24 3.97 -23.11
CA ARG A 423 -20.39 4.88 -23.15
C ARG A 423 -21.19 4.76 -21.86
N ASP A 424 -22.04 5.74 -21.59
CA ASP A 424 -22.99 5.65 -20.47
C ASP A 424 -23.97 4.49 -20.74
N GLY A 425 -24.17 3.61 -19.74
CA GLY A 425 -24.94 2.37 -19.89
C GLY A 425 -24.11 1.12 -20.21
N ASP A 426 -22.79 1.25 -20.49
CA ASP A 426 -21.88 0.11 -20.71
C ASP A 426 -21.31 -0.47 -19.38
N GLU A 427 -21.92 -0.18 -18.22
CA GLU A 427 -21.48 -0.76 -16.95
C GLU A 427 -21.69 -2.28 -16.89
N GLU A 428 -20.64 -2.98 -16.48
CA GLU A 428 -20.67 -4.44 -16.30
C GLU A 428 -21.22 -4.83 -14.93
N ASP A 429 -21.64 -6.08 -14.82
CA ASP A 429 -22.09 -6.68 -13.56
C ASP A 429 -21.07 -6.49 -12.43
N ASN A 430 -21.60 -6.10 -11.28
CA ASN A 430 -20.78 -5.75 -10.12
C ASN A 430 -20.24 -7.00 -9.40
N LEU A 431 -18.97 -7.33 -9.65
CA LEU A 431 -18.25 -8.43 -9.00
C LEU A 431 -17.91 -8.18 -7.52
N PHE A 432 -18.11 -6.96 -7.01
CA PHE A 432 -17.62 -6.53 -5.70
C PHE A 432 -18.71 -6.24 -4.67
N SER A 433 -19.97 -6.06 -5.05
CA SER A 433 -21.05 -5.86 -4.08
C SER A 433 -22.33 -6.64 -4.37
N ASN A 434 -22.33 -7.50 -5.37
CA ASN A 434 -23.46 -8.39 -5.63
C ASN A 434 -23.17 -9.78 -5.05
N ASP A 435 -23.95 -10.14 -4.02
CA ASP A 435 -23.89 -11.44 -3.34
C ASP A 435 -23.98 -12.62 -4.32
N LYS A 436 -24.73 -12.48 -5.43
CA LYS A 436 -24.86 -13.51 -6.47
C LYS A 436 -23.50 -13.91 -7.07
N TYR A 437 -22.57 -12.97 -7.18
CA TYR A 437 -21.24 -13.21 -7.76
C TYR A 437 -20.20 -13.56 -6.70
N LEU A 438 -20.29 -12.92 -5.53
CA LEU A 438 -19.37 -13.14 -4.41
C LEU A 438 -19.50 -14.54 -3.81
N TYR A 439 -20.71 -15.08 -3.77
CA TYR A 439 -21.02 -16.35 -3.13
C TYR A 439 -21.43 -17.46 -4.12
N LYS A 440 -21.20 -17.25 -5.42
CA LYS A 440 -21.56 -18.24 -6.44
C LYS A 440 -20.85 -19.57 -6.17
N GLY A 441 -21.62 -20.64 -5.97
CA GLY A 441 -21.11 -21.97 -5.66
C GLY A 441 -20.62 -22.16 -4.22
N LEU A 442 -20.89 -21.19 -3.34
CA LEU A 442 -20.57 -21.22 -1.91
C LEU A 442 -21.81 -21.20 -1.01
N LEU A 443 -22.94 -20.67 -1.52
CA LEU A 443 -24.26 -20.68 -0.89
C LEU A 443 -25.18 -21.70 -1.56
#